data_AF-A0A8J6BY55-F1
#
_entry.id   AF-A0A8J6BY55-F1
#
_cell.length_a   1.000
_cell.length_b   1.000
_cell.length_c   1.000
_cell.angle_alpha   90.00
_cell.angle_beta   90.00
_cell.angle_gamma   90.00
#
_symmetry.space_group_name_H-M   'P 1'
#
loop_
_entity.id
_entity.type
_entity.pdbx_description
1 polymer ?
#
loop_
_entity_poly.entity_id
_entity_poly.type
_entity_poly.pdbx_seq_one_letter_code
_entity_poly.pdbx_strand_id
1 'polypeptide(L)'
;MEEEAAGLWWGVVVAAAAVMLGGGGVVLVDAVVRRVHEWTMTAPLGAARRARLPPGDMGWPLVGGMWAFLRAFKSGCPDAFIASFVRR
;
A
#
# COMPACT_ATOMS: atom_id res chain seq x y z
N MET A 1 -43.46 -3.10 0.48
CA MET A 1 -42.43 -3.88 1.20
C MET A 1 -41.45 -4.53 0.23
N GLU A 2 -41.88 -5.20 -0.84
CA GLU A 2 -40.95 -5.84 -1.80
C GLU A 2 -40.14 -4.84 -2.64
N GLU A 3 -40.72 -3.71 -3.05
CA GLU A 3 -40.00 -2.71 -3.86
C GLU A 3 -38.90 -1.95 -3.09
N GLU A 4 -39.07 -1.75 -1.78
CA GLU A 4 -38.03 -1.14 -0.94
C GLU A 4 -36.82 -2.07 -0.77
N ALA A 5 -37.05 -3.38 -0.65
CA ALA A 5 -35.98 -4.37 -0.54
C ALA A 5 -35.13 -4.44 -1.83
N ALA A 6 -35.77 -4.34 -3.00
CA ALA A 6 -35.08 -4.28 -4.29
C ALA A 6 -34.22 -3.00 -4.43
N GLY A 7 -34.76 -1.85 -4.00
CA GLY A 7 -34.01 -0.59 -3.98
C GLY A 7 -32.79 -0.63 -3.04
N LEU A 8 -32.95 -1.20 -1.85
CA LEU A 8 -31.85 -1.43 -0.90
C LEU A 8 -30.78 -2.37 -1.47
N TRP A 9 -31.18 -3.45 -2.14
CA TRP A 9 -30.23 -4.40 -2.74
C TRP A 9 -29.39 -3.78 -3.86
N TRP A 10 -30.02 -2.99 -4.73
CA TRP A 10 -29.31 -2.21 -5.76
C TRP A 10 -28.41 -1.12 -5.19
N GLY A 11 -28.83 -0.45 -4.11
CA GLY A 11 -27.95 0.47 -3.38
C GLY A 11 -26.66 -0.20 -2.91
N VAL A 12 -26.75 -1.41 -2.34
CA VAL A 12 -25.60 -2.19 -1.86
C VAL A 12 -24.67 -2.60 -3.01
N VAL A 13 -25.22 -3.09 -4.13
CA VAL A 13 -24.42 -3.51 -5.29
C VAL A 13 -23.66 -2.34 -5.91
N VAL A 14 -24.31 -1.19 -6.08
CA VAL A 14 -23.68 0.02 -6.63
C VAL A 14 -22.58 0.53 -5.70
N ALA A 15 -22.82 0.58 -4.39
CA ALA A 15 -21.82 0.99 -3.41
C ALA A 15 -20.60 0.06 -3.42
N ALA A 16 -20.81 -1.27 -3.47
CA ALA A 16 -19.73 -2.24 -3.52
C ALA A 16 -18.90 -2.10 -4.82
N ALA A 17 -19.54 -1.91 -5.96
CA ALA A 17 -18.85 -1.66 -7.23
C ALA A 17 -18.02 -0.37 -7.19
N ALA A 18 -18.55 0.71 -6.61
CA ALA A 18 -17.83 1.96 -6.44
C ALA A 18 -16.61 1.82 -5.52
N VAL A 19 -16.72 1.04 -4.43
CA VAL A 19 -15.58 0.75 -3.52
C VAL A 19 -14.52 -0.10 -4.22
N MET A 20 -14.89 -1.07 -5.04
CA MET A 20 -13.92 -1.90 -5.78
C MET A 20 -13.18 -1.11 -6.85
N LEU A 21 -13.90 -0.27 -7.61
CA LEU A 21 -13.32 0.60 -8.62
C LEU A 21 -12.45 1.71 -7.98
N GLY A 22 -12.95 2.32 -6.90
CA GLY A 22 -12.20 3.31 -6.14
C GLY A 22 -10.97 2.72 -5.45
N GLY A 23 -11.11 1.54 -4.84
CA GLY A 23 -10.04 0.81 -4.16
C GLY A 23 -8.92 0.41 -5.13
N GLY A 24 -9.27 -0.06 -6.33
CA GLY A 24 -8.29 -0.30 -7.39
C GLY A 24 -7.51 0.96 -7.78
N GLY A 25 -8.21 2.10 -7.88
CA GLY A 25 -7.58 3.40 -8.11
C GLY A 25 -6.59 3.81 -7.00
N VAL A 26 -6.96 3.62 -5.73
CA VAL A 26 -6.09 3.92 -4.58
C VAL A 26 -4.84 3.05 -4.58
N VAL A 27 -4.96 1.75 -4.85
CA VAL A 27 -3.81 0.83 -4.93
C VAL A 27 -2.88 1.20 -6.08
N LEU A 28 -3.42 1.59 -7.23
CA LEU A 28 -2.62 2.04 -8.37
C LEU A 28 -1.83 3.32 -8.03
N VAL A 29 -2.49 4.30 -7.41
CA VAL A 29 -1.83 5.54 -6.98
C VAL A 29 -0.73 5.25 -5.97
N ASP A 30 -1.00 4.42 -4.96
CA ASP A 30 0.00 4.01 -3.96
C ASP A 30 1.24 3.38 -4.62
N ALA A 31 1.04 2.44 -5.55
CA ALA A 31 2.11 1.78 -6.27
C ALA A 31 2.94 2.77 -7.12
N VAL A 32 2.29 3.67 -7.85
CA VAL A 32 2.97 4.67 -8.69
C VAL A 32 3.78 5.63 -7.84
N VAL A 33 3.22 6.13 -6.73
CA VAL A 33 3.89 7.08 -5.83
C VAL A 33 5.16 6.47 -5.25
N ARG A 34 5.09 5.24 -4.73
CA ARG A 34 6.26 4.53 -4.19
C ARG A 34 7.34 4.30 -5.25
N ARG A 35 6.93 3.87 -6.45
CA ARG A 35 7.84 3.61 -7.56
C ARG A 35 8.57 4.87 -8.02
N VAL A 36 7.86 5.99 -8.14
CA VAL A 36 8.45 7.28 -8.50
C VAL A 36 9.40 7.78 -7.41
N HIS A 37 9.03 7.61 -6.14
CA HIS A 37 9.88 7.99 -5.02
C HIS A 37 11.20 7.20 -5.01
N GLU A 38 11.12 5.88 -5.15
CA GLU A 38 12.30 5.02 -5.24
C GLU A 38 13.17 5.41 -6.45
N TRP A 39 12.55 5.66 -7.60
CA TRP A 39 13.28 6.04 -8.80
C TRP A 39 13.97 7.39 -8.67
N THR A 40 13.33 8.41 -8.10
CA THR A 40 13.95 9.73 -7.93
C THR A 40 15.19 9.68 -7.01
N MET A 41 15.16 8.82 -5.98
CA MET A 41 16.29 8.63 -5.07
C MET A 41 17.39 7.74 -5.68
N THR A 42 17.01 6.73 -6.46
CA THR A 42 17.97 5.75 -6.98
C THR A 42 18.49 6.07 -8.37
N ALA A 43 17.79 6.85 -9.20
CA ALA A 43 18.19 7.23 -10.56
C ALA A 43 19.62 7.83 -10.61
N PRO A 44 20.02 8.73 -9.69
CA PRO A 44 21.35 9.35 -9.73
C PRO A 44 22.51 8.41 -9.33
N LEU A 45 22.23 7.29 -8.67
CA LEU A 45 23.26 6.47 -8.00
C LEU A 45 24.17 5.68 -8.96
N GLY A 46 23.84 5.61 -10.25
CA GLY A 46 24.55 4.76 -11.21
C GLY A 46 24.38 3.26 -10.92
N ALA A 47 24.71 2.39 -11.89
CA ALA A 47 24.44 0.95 -11.80
C ALA A 47 25.19 0.27 -10.63
N ALA A 48 26.46 0.61 -10.42
CA ALA A 48 27.30 -0.02 -9.40
C ALA A 48 26.84 0.28 -7.97
N ARG A 49 26.33 1.49 -7.70
CA ARG A 49 25.88 1.88 -6.37
C ARG A 49 24.44 1.41 -6.12
N ARG A 50 23.59 1.41 -7.16
CA ARG A 50 22.23 0.84 -7.08
C ARG A 50 22.25 -0.66 -6.77
N ALA A 51 23.21 -1.41 -7.34
CA ALA A 51 23.40 -2.84 -7.05
C ALA A 51 23.84 -3.15 -5.61
N ARG A 52 24.31 -2.14 -4.85
CA ARG A 52 24.71 -2.28 -3.44
C ARG A 52 23.60 -1.88 -2.47
N LEU A 53 22.49 -1.33 -2.98
CA LEU A 53 21.39 -0.95 -2.11
C LEU A 53 20.75 -2.20 -1.49
N PRO A 54 20.35 -2.13 -0.21
CA PRO A 54 19.58 -3.20 0.38
C PRO A 54 18.27 -3.38 -0.42
N PRO A 55 17.88 -4.63 -0.75
CA PRO A 55 16.62 -4.89 -1.43
C PRO A 55 15.44 -4.52 -0.52
N GLY A 56 14.38 -3.95 -1.10
CA GLY A 56 13.16 -3.57 -0.37
C GLY A 56 12.50 -2.30 -0.92
N ASP A 57 11.29 -2.00 -0.42
CA ASP A 57 10.56 -0.77 -0.73
C ASP A 57 11.02 0.38 0.19
N MET A 58 11.15 1.59 -0.35
CA MET A 58 11.49 2.78 0.45
C MET A 58 10.32 3.28 1.33
N GLY A 59 9.12 2.72 1.13
CA GLY A 59 7.91 3.16 1.82
C GLY A 59 7.28 4.38 1.15
N TRP A 60 6.32 4.99 1.85
CA TRP A 60 5.72 6.25 1.41
C TRP A 60 6.74 7.39 1.47
N PRO A 61 6.72 8.36 0.53
CA PRO A 61 7.66 9.48 0.51
C PRO A 61 7.74 10.28 1.83
N LEU A 62 6.60 10.43 2.53
CA LEU A 62 6.51 11.24 3.75
C LEU A 62 6.50 10.41 5.03
N VAL A 63 5.87 9.24 5.01
CA VAL A 63 5.62 8.42 6.21
C VAL A 63 6.54 7.19 6.27
N GLY A 64 7.19 6.84 5.15
CA GLY A 64 8.05 5.67 5.04
C GLY A 64 7.34 4.37 5.42
N GLY A 65 8.05 3.52 6.15
CA GLY A 65 7.53 2.28 6.72
C GLY A 65 6.69 2.45 8.00
N MET A 66 6.42 3.68 8.45
CA MET A 66 5.74 3.92 9.74
C MET A 66 4.32 3.34 9.76
N TRP A 67 3.64 3.28 8.62
CA TRP A 67 2.35 2.61 8.50
C TRP A 67 2.44 1.11 8.82
N ALA A 68 3.46 0.43 8.31
CA ALA A 68 3.69 -0.98 8.58
C ALA A 68 4.07 -1.20 10.06
N PHE A 69 4.87 -0.30 10.63
CA PHE A 69 5.21 -0.29 12.05
C PHE A 69 3.95 -0.16 12.92
N LEU A 70 3.14 0.88 12.71
CA LEU A 70 1.91 1.11 13.48
C LEU A 70 0.93 -0.04 13.33
N ARG A 71 0.82 -0.63 12.13
CA ARG A 71 -0.02 -1.81 11.90
C ARG A 71 0.43 -3.01 12.72
N ALA A 72 1.72 -3.33 12.71
CA ALA A 72 2.29 -4.45 13.45
C ALA A 72 2.17 -4.24 14.97
N PHE A 73 2.39 -3.01 15.43
CA PHE A 73 2.29 -2.65 16.83
C PHE A 73 0.83 -2.73 17.32
N LYS A 74 -0.12 -2.20 16.53
CA LYS A 74 -1.55 -2.23 16.86
C LYS A 74 -2.16 -3.63 16.76
N SER A 75 -1.58 -4.53 15.96
CA SER A 75 -2.01 -5.93 15.85
C SER A 75 -1.45 -6.84 16.95
N GLY A 76 -0.69 -6.30 17.93
CA GLY A 76 -0.10 -7.08 19.02
C GLY A 76 1.08 -7.97 18.60
N CYS A 77 1.58 -7.81 17.37
CA CYS A 77 2.72 -8.57 16.84
C CYS A 77 3.81 -7.62 16.34
N PRO A 78 4.45 -6.84 17.22
CA PRO A 78 5.46 -5.86 16.84
C PRO A 78 6.67 -6.50 16.14
N ASP A 79 7.02 -7.74 16.50
CA ASP A 79 8.09 -8.50 15.87
C ASP A 79 7.85 -8.76 14.39
N ALA A 80 6.60 -8.74 13.92
CA ALA A 80 6.29 -8.88 12.50
C ALA A 80 6.92 -7.75 11.65
N PHE A 81 7.08 -6.55 12.22
CA PHE A 81 7.76 -5.44 11.56
C PHE A 81 9.25 -5.73 11.43
N ILE A 82 9.94 -6.05 12.53
CA ILE A 82 11.38 -6.36 12.50
C ILE A 82 11.67 -7.59 11.65
N ALA A 83 10.86 -8.65 11.78
CA ALA A 83 10.99 -9.87 10.99
C ALA A 83 10.81 -9.63 9.48
N SER A 84 10.13 -8.56 9.06
CA SER A 84 10.02 -8.20 7.64
C SER A 84 11.32 -7.65 7.05
N PHE A 85 12.23 -7.12 7.88
CA PHE A 85 13.56 -6.68 7.46
C PHE A 85 14.64 -7.78 7.58
N VAL A 86 14.40 -8.78 8.44
CA VAL A 86 15.36 -9.86 8.73
C VAL A 86 15.14 -11.08 7.82
N ARG A 87 13.88 -11.40 7.47
CA ARG A 87 13.57 -12.40 6.43
C ARG A 87 13.93 -11.82 5.07
N ARG A 88 15.20 -12.01 4.73
CA ARG A 88 15.72 -11.94 3.37
C ARG A 88 15.24 -13.16 2.61
#